data_AF-A0A5E4JQX4-F1
#
_entry.id   AF-A0A5E4JQX4-F1
#
_cell.length_a   1.000
_cell.length_b   1.000
_cell.length_c   1.000
_cell.angle_alpha   90.00
_cell.angle_beta   90.00
_cell.angle_gamma   90.00
#
_symmetry.space_group_name_H-M   'P 1'
#
loop_
_entity.id
_entity.type
_entity.pdbx_description
1 polymer ?
#
loop_
_entity_poly.entity_id
_entity_poly.type
_entity_poly.pdbx_seq_one_letter_code
_entity_poly.pdbx_strand_id
1 'polypeptide(L)'
;MAWTKYLLYFLTGGLITTAIVALEESGMPLISRLAALFPVFTWIAYLFIGEFGTAQQVVSHAKFVLIGTIVSWIPYMLSIIYFAPKIGVYKAIAVSILIFVIIALVFSYIYLKFQV
;
A
#
# COMPACT_ATOMS: atom_id res chain seq x y z
N MET A 1 15.13 22.64 -4.29
CA MET A 1 14.82 22.24 -5.68
C MET A 1 13.97 20.96 -5.60
N ALA A 2 12.78 20.90 -6.22
CA ALA A 2 11.75 19.88 -5.96
C ALA A 2 12.24 18.42 -6.05
N TRP A 3 13.26 18.14 -6.85
CA TRP A 3 13.88 16.82 -7.01
C TRP A 3 14.49 16.24 -5.74
N THR A 4 15.06 17.06 -4.86
CA THR A 4 15.65 16.59 -3.59
C THR A 4 14.58 16.00 -2.67
N LYS A 5 13.37 16.57 -2.68
CA LYS A 5 12.22 16.07 -1.93
C LYS A 5 11.79 14.68 -2.45
N TYR A 6 11.57 14.56 -3.76
CA TYR A 6 11.20 13.27 -4.37
C TYR A 6 12.26 12.18 -4.18
N LEU A 7 13.55 12.54 -4.25
CA LEU A 7 14.63 11.61 -3.96
C LEU A 7 14.58 11.10 -2.51
N LEU A 8 14.35 12.00 -1.54
CA LEU A 8 14.19 11.59 -0.15
C LEU A 8 13.00 10.65 0.04
N TYR A 9 11.86 10.87 -0.63
CA TYR A 9 10.71 9.96 -0.52
C TYR A 9 10.97 8.59 -1.12
N PHE A 10 11.62 8.57 -2.29
CA PHE A 10 12.06 7.34 -2.92
C PHE A 10 13.00 6.55 -2.01
N LEU A 11 14.02 7.23 -1.44
CA LEU A 11 14.95 6.62 -0.50
C LEU A 11 14.25 6.12 0.76
N THR A 12 13.31 6.87 1.34
CA THR A 12 12.55 6.41 2.50
C THR A 12 11.78 5.12 2.20
N GLY A 13 11.11 5.05 1.05
CA GLY A 13 10.44 3.81 0.61
C GLY A 13 11.42 2.65 0.48
N GLY A 14 12.51 2.86 -0.28
CA GLY A 14 13.53 1.83 -0.51
C GLY A 14 14.23 1.35 0.77
N LEU A 15 14.53 2.27 1.70
CA LEU A 15 15.14 1.93 2.99
C LEU A 15 14.21 1.08 3.83
N ILE A 16 12.92 1.41 3.90
CA ILE A 16 11.96 0.62 4.69
C ILE A 16 11.75 -0.75 4.07
N THR A 17 11.62 -0.85 2.74
CA THR A 17 11.55 -2.15 2.05
C THR A 17 12.79 -2.99 2.32
N THR A 18 13.98 -2.39 2.22
CA THR A 18 15.26 -3.08 2.49
C THR A 18 15.33 -3.57 3.93
N ALA A 19 14.93 -2.73 4.89
CA ALA A 19 14.90 -3.08 6.31
C ALA A 19 13.95 -4.26 6.60
N ILE A 20 12.75 -4.27 6.00
CA ILE A 20 11.79 -5.38 6.14
C ILE A 20 12.43 -6.70 5.69
N VAL A 21 13.07 -6.71 4.51
CA VAL A 21 13.72 -7.91 3.96
C VAL A 21 14.88 -8.34 4.84
N ALA A 22 15.77 -7.42 5.20
CA ALA A 22 16.93 -7.71 6.04
C ALA A 22 16.52 -8.28 7.42
N LEU A 23 15.44 -7.76 8.01
CA LEU A 23 14.89 -8.26 9.28
C LEU A 23 14.30 -9.67 9.16
N GLU A 24 13.56 -9.96 8.07
CA GLU A 24 13.04 -11.32 7.83
C GLU A 24 14.21 -12.31 7.62
N GLU A 25 15.21 -11.94 6.82
CA GLU A 25 16.41 -12.76 6.56
C GLU A 25 17.26 -12.99 7.82
N SER A 26 17.33 -12.00 8.71
CA SER A 26 18.08 -12.07 9.98
C SER A 26 17.36 -12.89 11.06
N GLY A 27 16.22 -13.53 10.75
CA GLY A 27 15.47 -14.34 11.71
C GLY A 27 14.65 -13.51 12.70
N MET A 28 14.30 -12.27 12.36
CA MET A 28 13.47 -11.37 13.19
C MET A 28 12.06 -11.15 12.55
N PRO A 29 11.29 -12.22 12.27
CA PRO A 29 10.08 -12.14 11.45
C PRO A 29 8.93 -11.34 12.09
N LEU A 30 8.89 -11.21 13.42
CA LEU A 30 7.87 -10.38 14.06
C LEU A 30 8.10 -8.90 13.75
N ILE A 31 9.36 -8.47 13.73
CA ILE A 31 9.72 -7.06 13.57
C ILE A 31 9.61 -6.66 12.10
N SER A 32 10.04 -7.52 11.17
CA SER A 32 9.81 -7.31 9.73
C SER A 32 8.32 -7.17 9.40
N ARG A 33 7.45 -8.02 9.98
CA ARG A 33 5.99 -7.97 9.76
C ARG A 33 5.36 -6.73 10.38
N LEU A 34 5.79 -6.33 11.58
CA LEU A 34 5.37 -5.06 12.18
C LEU A 34 5.80 -3.86 11.32
N ALA A 35 7.03 -3.88 10.79
CA ALA A 35 7.50 -2.85 9.87
C ALA A 35 6.69 -2.82 8.57
N ALA A 36 6.26 -3.98 8.05
CA ALA A 36 5.40 -4.06 6.88
C ALA A 36 3.96 -3.54 7.11
N LEU A 37 3.50 -3.44 8.37
CA LEU A 37 2.23 -2.79 8.70
C LEU A 37 2.31 -1.26 8.64
N PHE A 38 3.52 -0.70 8.67
CA PHE A 38 3.69 0.74 8.72
C PHE A 38 3.30 1.37 7.37
N PRO A 39 2.36 2.33 7.33
CA PRO A 39 1.76 2.80 6.09
C PRO A 39 2.61 3.90 5.44
N VAL A 40 3.85 3.57 5.04
CA VAL A 40 4.86 4.51 4.55
C VAL A 40 4.35 5.39 3.41
N PHE A 41 3.74 4.77 2.39
CA PHE A 41 3.30 5.47 1.20
C PHE A 41 2.22 6.50 1.50
N THR A 42 1.23 6.15 2.33
CA THR A 42 0.13 7.06 2.67
C THR A 42 0.59 8.13 3.66
N TRP A 43 1.46 7.78 4.60
CA TRP A 43 2.07 8.77 5.51
C TRP A 43 2.82 9.86 4.74
N ILE A 44 3.75 9.46 3.88
CA ILE A 44 4.53 10.41 3.06
C ILE A 44 3.58 11.20 2.16
N ALA A 45 2.62 10.56 1.49
CA ALA A 45 1.65 11.25 0.63
C ALA A 45 0.83 12.30 1.40
N TYR A 46 0.42 12.04 2.64
CA TYR A 46 -0.32 13.02 3.44
C TYR A 46 0.51 14.23 3.84
N LEU A 47 1.82 14.08 4.03
CA LEU A 47 2.71 15.23 4.20
C LEU A 47 2.70 16.10 2.94
N PHE A 48 2.75 15.52 1.73
CA PHE A 48 2.64 16.28 0.48
C PHE A 48 1.31 16.99 0.34
N ILE A 49 0.22 16.23 0.48
CA ILE A 49 -1.13 16.78 0.31
C ILE A 49 -1.36 17.89 1.34
N GLY A 50 -0.82 17.78 2.56
CA GLY A 50 -0.88 18.84 3.56
C GLY A 50 0.00 20.06 3.25
N GLU A 51 1.10 19.91 2.50
CA GLU A 51 1.96 21.04 2.09
C GLU A 51 1.32 21.92 1.00
N PHE A 52 0.61 21.32 0.03
CA PHE A 52 0.02 22.07 -1.10
C PHE A 52 -1.52 22.16 -1.07
N GLY A 53 -2.17 21.46 -0.16
CA GLY A 53 -3.62 21.35 -0.06
C GLY A 53 -4.18 21.73 1.31
N THR A 54 -5.42 21.32 1.57
CA THR A 54 -6.15 21.57 2.83
C THR A 54 -6.24 20.32 3.70
N ALA A 55 -6.47 20.51 5.01
CA ALA A 55 -6.73 19.40 5.92
C ALA A 55 -7.92 18.54 5.45
N GLN A 56 -8.97 19.14 4.89
CA GLN A 56 -10.11 18.44 4.31
C GLN A 56 -9.72 17.54 3.13
N GLN A 57 -8.75 17.94 2.30
CA GLN A 57 -8.24 17.08 1.21
C GLN A 57 -7.50 15.86 1.77
N VAL A 58 -6.70 16.03 2.82
CA VAL A 58 -6.06 14.90 3.53
C VAL A 58 -7.12 13.95 4.10
N VAL A 59 -8.14 14.48 4.77
CA VAL A 59 -9.23 13.68 5.36
C VAL A 59 -10.02 12.93 4.29
N SER A 60 -10.38 13.60 3.19
CA SER A 60 -11.10 12.97 2.07
C SER A 60 -10.28 11.83 1.47
N HIS A 61 -8.99 12.07 1.22
CA HIS A 61 -8.09 11.03 0.72
C HIS A 61 -7.96 9.87 1.71
N ALA A 62 -7.85 10.15 3.01
CA ALA A 62 -7.78 9.13 4.05
C ALA A 62 -9.02 8.25 4.14
N LYS A 63 -10.22 8.83 3.99
CA LYS A 63 -11.48 8.05 3.93
C LYS A 63 -11.51 7.13 2.72
N PHE A 64 -11.14 7.63 1.54
CA PHE A 64 -11.07 6.83 0.33
C PHE A 64 -10.09 5.65 0.50
N VAL A 65 -8.87 5.94 0.97
CA VAL A 65 -7.83 4.93 1.20
C VAL A 65 -8.27 3.91 2.24
N LEU A 66 -8.93 4.32 3.33
CA LEU A 66 -9.42 3.40 4.36
C LEU A 66 -10.40 2.36 3.78
N ILE A 67 -11.43 2.83 3.07
CA ILE A 67 -12.45 1.95 2.49
C ILE A 67 -11.83 1.11 1.36
N GLY A 68 -11.05 1.74 0.47
CA GLY A 68 -10.38 1.07 -0.63
C GLY A 68 -9.40 -0.02 -0.15
N THR A 69 -8.73 0.19 0.98
CA THR A 69 -7.87 -0.82 1.62
C THR A 69 -8.70 -2.02 2.06
N ILE A 70 -9.80 -1.80 2.79
CA ILE A 70 -10.66 -2.92 3.23
C ILE A 70 -11.17 -3.70 2.02
N VAL A 71 -11.67 -3.01 1.00
CA VAL A 71 -12.31 -3.62 -0.17
C VAL A 71 -11.30 -4.33 -1.08
N SER A 72 -10.11 -3.76 -1.31
CA SER A 72 -9.16 -4.25 -2.32
C SER A 72 -7.95 -4.96 -1.72
N TRP A 73 -7.40 -4.45 -0.62
CA TRP A 73 -6.19 -4.99 0.00
C TRP A 73 -6.44 -6.31 0.73
N ILE A 74 -7.59 -6.45 1.42
CA ILE A 74 -7.90 -7.69 2.13
C ILE A 74 -8.02 -8.87 1.13
N PRO A 75 -8.80 -8.79 0.04
CA PRO A 75 -8.82 -9.85 -0.97
C PRO A 75 -7.45 -10.15 -1.58
N TYR A 76 -6.65 -9.11 -1.83
CA TYR A 76 -5.26 -9.27 -2.27
C TYR A 76 -4.45 -10.12 -1.28
N MET A 77 -4.44 -9.78 0.00
CA MET A 77 -3.69 -10.54 1.03
C MET A 77 -4.19 -11.97 1.17
N LEU A 78 -5.52 -12.17 1.19
CA LEU A 78 -6.13 -13.50 1.23
C LEU A 78 -5.74 -14.35 0.02
N SER A 79 -5.67 -13.74 -1.16
CA SER A 79 -5.25 -14.43 -2.38
C SER A 79 -3.77 -14.82 -2.34
N ILE A 80 -2.88 -14.00 -1.77
CA ILE A 80 -1.48 -14.38 -1.56
C ILE A 80 -1.39 -15.60 -0.64
N ILE A 81 -2.09 -15.56 0.50
CA ILE A 81 -2.13 -16.66 1.47
C ILE A 81 -2.61 -17.96 0.80
N TYR A 82 -3.62 -17.87 -0.05
CA TYR A 82 -4.20 -19.03 -0.73
C TYR A 82 -3.36 -19.58 -1.89
N PHE A 83 -2.80 -18.70 -2.73
CA PHE A 83 -2.12 -19.09 -3.97
C PHE A 83 -0.63 -19.37 -3.78
N ALA A 84 0.06 -18.68 -2.85
CA ALA A 84 1.50 -18.87 -2.62
C ALA A 84 1.91 -20.34 -2.43
N PRO A 85 1.22 -21.14 -1.58
CA PRO A 85 1.58 -22.56 -1.41
C PRO A 85 1.18 -23.45 -2.59
N LYS A 86 0.34 -22.98 -3.53
CA LYS A 86 -0.23 -23.80 -4.62
C LYS A 86 0.48 -23.63 -5.96
N ILE A 87 0.84 -22.40 -6.29
CA ILE A 87 1.39 -22.04 -7.60
C ILE A 87 2.76 -21.36 -7.51
N GLY A 88 3.32 -21.25 -6.31
CA GLY A 88 4.58 -20.57 -6.02
C GLY A 88 4.43 -19.06 -5.86
N VAL A 89 5.41 -18.45 -5.20
CA VAL A 89 5.36 -17.04 -4.76
C VAL A 89 5.16 -16.06 -5.90
N TYR A 90 5.96 -16.17 -6.97
CA TYR A 90 5.91 -15.20 -8.08
C TYR A 90 4.57 -15.21 -8.82
N LYS A 91 4.02 -16.40 -9.10
CA LYS A 91 2.72 -16.53 -9.77
C LYS A 91 1.58 -16.09 -8.85
N ALA A 92 1.68 -16.41 -7.56
CA ALA A 92 0.71 -15.95 -6.57
C ALA A 92 0.66 -14.43 -6.50
N ILE A 93 1.80 -13.76 -6.39
CA ILE A 93 1.87 -12.28 -6.37
C ILE A 93 1.25 -11.69 -7.65
N ALA A 94 1.58 -12.23 -8.84
CA ALA A 94 1.02 -11.73 -10.09
C ALA A 94 -0.52 -11.86 -10.14
N VAL A 95 -1.07 -13.00 -9.74
CA VAL A 95 -2.52 -13.23 -9.67
C VAL A 95 -3.17 -12.32 -8.62
N SER A 96 -2.56 -12.20 -7.44
CA SER A 96 -3.05 -11.34 -6.37
C SER A 96 -3.08 -9.87 -6.77
N ILE A 97 -2.05 -9.36 -7.44
CA ILE A 97 -2.02 -7.99 -7.98
C ILE A 97 -3.17 -7.80 -8.99
N LEU A 98 -3.42 -8.77 -9.86
CA LEU A 98 -4.54 -8.68 -10.79
C LEU A 98 -5.88 -8.59 -10.06
N ILE A 99 -6.09 -9.40 -9.02
CA ILE A 99 -7.27 -9.35 -8.15
C ILE A 99 -7.41 -7.96 -7.51
N PHE A 100 -6.31 -7.44 -6.94
CA PHE A 100 -6.28 -6.10 -6.33
C PHE A 100 -6.74 -5.03 -7.33
N VAL A 101 -6.15 -5.01 -8.53
CA VAL A 101 -6.43 -4.00 -9.55
C VAL A 101 -7.88 -4.07 -10.00
N ILE A 102 -8.40 -5.26 -10.28
CA ILE A 102 -9.80 -5.43 -10.71
C ILE A 102 -10.76 -4.91 -9.63
N ILE A 103 -10.55 -5.33 -8.37
CA ILE A 103 -11.42 -4.91 -7.27
C ILE A 103 -11.29 -3.41 -7.00
N ALA A 104 -10.08 -2.85 -7.02
CA ALA A 104 -9.85 -1.43 -6.83
C ALA A 104 -10.50 -0.58 -7.94
N LEU A 105 -10.48 -1.04 -9.19
CA LEU A 105 -11.17 -0.37 -10.31
C LEU A 105 -12.69 -0.43 -10.16
N VAL A 106 -13.24 -1.58 -9.78
CA VAL A 106 -14.68 -1.72 -9.50
C VAL A 106 -15.11 -0.80 -8.35
N PHE A 107 -14.34 -0.80 -7.25
CA PHE A 107 -14.55 0.08 -6.12
C PHE A 107 -14.51 1.55 -6.55
N SER A 108 -13.50 1.96 -7.31
CA SER A 108 -13.34 3.34 -7.79
C SER A 108 -14.50 3.75 -8.69
N TYR A 109 -14.97 2.86 -9.57
CA TYR A 109 -16.14 3.11 -10.40
C TYR A 109 -17.41 3.33 -9.56
N ILE A 110 -17.65 2.50 -8.55
CA ILE A 110 -18.78 2.65 -7.62
C ILE A 110 -18.65 3.96 -6.83
N TYR A 111 -17.48 4.23 -6.27
CA TYR A 111 -17.17 5.45 -5.51
C TYR A 111 -17.52 6.71 -6.31
N LEU A 112 -17.05 6.79 -7.57
CA LEU A 112 -17.32 7.92 -8.45
C LEU A 112 -18.80 8.02 -8.85
N LYS A 113 -19.46 6.89 -9.12
CA LYS A 113 -20.87 6.85 -9.53
C LYS A 113 -21.82 7.30 -8.44
N PHE A 114 -21.53 6.96 -7.19
CA PHE A 114 -22.44 7.19 -6.06
C PHE A 114 -21.99 8.33 -5.12
N GLN A 115 -20.84 8.98 -5.40
CA GLN A 115 -20.26 10.05 -4.57
C GLN A 115 -20.18 9.71 -3.07
N VAL A 116 -19.91 8.44 -2.76
CA VAL A 116 -19.72 7.95 -1.38
C VAL A 116 -18.31 8.28 -0.89
#